data_AF-A0A1C0TY74-F1
#
_entry.id   AF-A0A1C0TY74-F1
#
_cell.length_a   1.000
_cell.length_b   1.000
_cell.length_c   1.000
_cell.angle_alpha   90.00
_cell.angle_beta   90.00
_cell.angle_gamma   90.00
#
_symmetry.space_group_name_H-M   'P 1'
#
loop_
_entity.id
_entity.type
_entity.pdbx_description
1 polymer ?
#
loop_
_entity_poly.entity_id
_entity_poly.type
_entity_poly.pdbx_seq_one_letter_code
_entity_poly.pdbx_strand_id
1 'polypeptide(L)'
;MNDGAKGFKTKFLEARHFDSIEVQKGVFDNSEYKIPQLNIIHLHGSVYWIKNGESIQVKYHGNNQDRFIDIATPELEHFKSVIECPNSKRTDFKDIKFSDNFHKVSSEFWKKYSALPIVNPTKWKFHETVFEEHYYQMLRYMSYILEKKNSILVVFGFSFADEHIRNLIKRSLGNRTLTMFICCYDEQSYQAIYPWFKEYKNVKFVKIDKTMDFSIFNSDVFSMSSHK
;
A
#
# COMPACT_ATOMS: atom_id res chain seq x y z
N MET A 1 4.46 9.29 -14.24
CA MET A 1 3.81 8.40 -13.25
C MET A 1 2.31 8.54 -13.41
N ASN A 2 1.57 7.44 -13.29
CA ASN A 2 0.13 7.38 -13.42
C ASN A 2 -0.46 6.79 -12.13
N ASP A 3 -1.20 7.59 -11.37
CA ASP A 3 -1.85 7.17 -10.13
C ASP A 3 -3.37 6.97 -10.29
N GLY A 4 -3.83 6.88 -11.54
CA GLY A 4 -5.24 6.69 -11.91
C GLY A 4 -6.09 7.96 -11.83
N ALA A 5 -5.52 9.09 -11.39
CA ALA A 5 -6.23 10.36 -11.31
C ALA A 5 -6.17 11.12 -12.66
N LYS A 6 -7.33 11.44 -13.24
CA LYS A 6 -7.41 12.20 -14.50
C LYS A 6 -8.39 13.35 -14.43
N GLY A 7 -8.07 14.44 -15.13
CA GLY A 7 -8.88 15.64 -15.23
C GLY A 7 -8.03 16.92 -15.22
N PHE A 8 -8.63 18.03 -15.69
CA PHE A 8 -7.92 19.30 -15.84
C PHE A 8 -7.99 20.17 -14.58
N LYS A 9 -9.17 20.70 -14.24
CA LYS A 9 -9.38 21.49 -13.02
C LYS A 9 -9.63 20.61 -11.78
N THR A 10 -10.41 19.55 -11.99
CA THR A 10 -10.72 18.55 -10.97
C THR A 10 -10.28 17.19 -11.49
N LYS A 11 -9.56 16.44 -10.68
CA LYS A 11 -9.11 15.09 -11.02
C LYS A 11 -9.97 14.05 -10.31
N PHE A 12 -10.35 13.02 -11.05
CA PHE A 12 -11.08 11.87 -10.53
C PHE A 12 -10.27 10.59 -10.75
N LEU A 13 -10.29 9.73 -9.74
CA LEU A 13 -9.66 8.43 -9.75
C LEU A 13 -10.62 7.40 -10.34
N GLU A 14 -10.16 6.68 -11.36
CA GLU A 14 -10.92 5.61 -11.99
C GLU A 14 -10.00 4.47 -12.41
N ALA A 15 -10.46 3.22 -12.27
CA ALA A 15 -9.67 2.04 -12.61
C ALA A 15 -9.17 2.05 -14.06
N ARG A 16 -10.00 2.50 -15.01
CA ARG A 16 -9.64 2.56 -16.44
C ARG A 16 -8.45 3.47 -16.74
N HIS A 17 -8.13 4.43 -15.87
CA HIS A 17 -7.01 5.33 -16.10
C HIS A 17 -5.66 4.63 -15.94
N PHE A 18 -5.57 3.52 -15.18
CA PHE A 18 -4.36 2.72 -15.09
C PHE A 18 -3.99 2.00 -16.41
N ASP A 19 -4.94 1.87 -17.33
CA ASP A 19 -4.71 1.31 -18.67
C ASP A 19 -4.36 2.38 -19.72
N SER A 20 -4.32 3.66 -19.34
CA SER A 20 -3.96 4.73 -20.26
C SER A 20 -2.46 4.77 -20.52
N ILE A 21 -2.08 4.99 -21.79
CA ILE A 21 -0.71 5.20 -22.22
C ILE A 21 -0.51 6.62 -22.72
N GLU A 22 0.64 7.21 -22.43
CA GLU A 22 1.05 8.50 -22.99
C GLU A 22 1.98 8.29 -24.18
N VAL A 23 1.68 8.98 -25.28
CA VAL A 23 2.40 8.85 -26.55
C VAL A 23 2.80 10.24 -27.01
N GLN A 24 4.08 10.42 -27.32
CA GLN A 24 4.58 11.60 -28.02
C GLN A 24 4.63 11.32 -29.50
N LYS A 25 4.07 12.24 -30.30
CA LYS A 25 4.17 12.21 -31.76
C LYS A 25 5.12 13.29 -32.24
N GLY A 26 5.89 12.97 -33.27
CA GLY A 26 6.68 13.97 -34.00
C GLY A 26 5.78 14.97 -34.71
N VAL A 27 6.27 16.19 -34.94
CA VAL A 27 5.51 17.28 -35.61
C VAL A 27 4.98 16.88 -37.00
N PHE A 28 5.66 15.94 -37.67
CA PHE A 28 5.29 15.45 -38.99
C PHE A 28 4.60 14.07 -38.97
N ASP A 29 4.06 13.65 -37.82
CA ASP A 29 3.30 12.39 -37.60
C ASP A 29 4.00 11.09 -38.03
N ASN A 30 5.26 11.13 -38.43
CA ASN A 30 6.01 9.96 -38.93
C ASN A 30 6.63 9.10 -37.82
N SER A 31 6.52 9.52 -36.56
CA SER A 31 7.08 8.77 -35.43
C SER A 31 6.21 8.90 -34.19
N GLU A 32 5.89 7.75 -33.59
CA GLU A 32 5.22 7.66 -32.30
C GLU A 32 6.18 7.05 -31.27
N TYR A 33 6.34 7.73 -30.14
CA TYR A 33 7.13 7.26 -29.02
C TYR A 33 6.23 7.07 -27.81
N LYS A 34 6.07 5.82 -27.35
CA LYS A 34 5.35 5.51 -26.12
C LYS A 34 6.22 5.87 -24.93
N ILE A 35 5.73 6.77 -24.07
CA ILE A 35 6.46 7.16 -22.86
C ILE A 35 6.39 5.99 -21.87
N PRO A 36 7.53 5.52 -21.31
CA PRO A 36 7.52 4.56 -20.22
C PRO A 36 6.79 5.13 -19.00
N GLN A 37 5.81 4.39 -18.49
CA GLN A 37 4.98 4.82 -17.37
C GLN A 37 5.00 3.82 -16.22
N LEU A 38 5.03 4.36 -15.01
CA LEU A 38 4.86 3.62 -13.76
C LEU A 38 3.46 3.90 -13.22
N ASN A 39 2.70 2.84 -12.96
CA ASN A 39 1.42 2.91 -12.29
C ASN A 39 1.59 2.82 -10.76
N ILE A 40 0.99 3.74 -10.01
CA ILE A 40 1.00 3.75 -8.54
C ILE A 40 -0.43 3.55 -8.04
N ILE A 41 -0.67 2.41 -7.40
CA ILE A 41 -2.01 2.03 -6.93
C ILE A 41 -2.03 2.05 -5.40
N HIS A 42 -2.93 2.86 -4.83
CA HIS A 42 -3.12 2.98 -3.39
C HIS A 42 -4.27 2.07 -2.93
N LEU A 43 -3.98 0.80 -2.64
CA LEU A 43 -5.03 -0.16 -2.25
C LEU A 43 -5.82 0.29 -1.01
N HIS A 44 -5.15 0.75 0.04
CA HIS A 44 -5.80 1.14 1.29
C HIS A 44 -6.33 2.58 1.32
N GLY A 45 -6.36 3.25 0.17
CA GLY A 45 -6.74 4.66 0.09
C GLY A 45 -5.57 5.61 0.22
N SER A 46 -5.89 6.90 0.18
CA SER A 46 -4.89 7.98 0.21
C SER A 46 -5.45 9.21 0.91
N VAL A 47 -4.58 9.92 1.64
CA VAL A 47 -4.94 11.19 2.27
C VAL A 47 -5.38 12.26 1.27
N TYR A 48 -5.04 12.11 -0.02
CA TYR A 48 -5.43 13.04 -1.08
C TYR A 48 -6.82 12.76 -1.68
N TRP A 49 -7.50 11.69 -1.27
CA TRP A 49 -8.78 11.28 -1.86
C TRP A 49 -9.97 11.91 -1.15
N ILE A 50 -10.96 12.39 -1.88
CA ILE A 50 -12.18 12.97 -1.35
C ILE A 50 -13.34 12.31 -2.05
N LYS A 51 -14.30 11.80 -1.27
CA LYS A 51 -15.55 11.30 -1.82
C LYS A 51 -16.33 12.45 -2.43
N ASN A 52 -16.74 12.29 -3.67
CA ASN A 52 -17.56 13.23 -4.40
C ASN A 52 -18.67 12.44 -5.11
N GLY A 53 -19.81 12.29 -4.43
CA GLY A 53 -20.88 11.39 -4.87
C GLY A 53 -20.41 9.94 -4.97
N GLU A 54 -20.56 9.34 -6.14
CA GLU A 54 -20.11 7.98 -6.47
C GLU A 54 -18.67 7.93 -6.98
N SER A 55 -17.95 9.06 -6.96
CA SER A 55 -16.60 9.17 -7.49
C SER A 55 -15.58 9.55 -6.42
N ILE A 56 -14.33 9.22 -6.67
CA ILE A 56 -13.19 9.61 -5.83
C ILE A 56 -12.50 10.79 -6.51
N GLN A 57 -12.65 11.98 -5.95
CA GLN A 57 -11.88 13.16 -6.34
C GLN A 57 -10.48 13.10 -5.71
N VAL A 58 -9.45 13.46 -6.47
CA VAL A 58 -8.08 13.55 -5.96
C VAL A 58 -7.68 15.02 -5.86
N LYS A 59 -7.29 15.47 -4.66
CA LYS A 59 -6.79 16.82 -4.40
C LYS A 59 -5.40 16.77 -3.79
N TYR A 60 -4.38 17.14 -4.57
CA TYR A 60 -2.99 17.20 -4.09
C TYR A 60 -2.62 18.51 -3.38
N HIS A 61 -3.38 19.57 -3.63
CA HIS A 61 -3.10 20.91 -3.12
C HIS A 61 -4.03 21.28 -1.96
N GLY A 62 -3.56 22.13 -1.04
CA GLY A 62 -4.34 22.61 0.11
C GLY A 62 -3.92 22.03 1.47
N ASN A 63 -2.71 21.45 1.57
CA ASN A 63 -2.09 20.92 2.80
C ASN A 63 -2.88 19.86 3.59
N ASN A 64 -4.08 19.45 3.14
CA ASN A 64 -4.93 18.45 3.79
C ASN A 64 -5.10 18.69 5.30
N GLN A 65 -5.15 19.96 5.73
CA GLN A 65 -5.21 20.31 7.15
C GLN A 65 -6.46 19.77 7.86
N ASP A 66 -7.55 19.64 7.11
CA ASP A 66 -8.82 19.03 7.54
C ASP A 66 -8.70 17.54 7.91
N ARG A 67 -7.56 16.91 7.61
CA ARG A 67 -7.33 15.47 7.80
C ARG A 67 -6.40 15.14 8.96
N PHE A 68 -5.80 16.16 9.56
CA PHE A 68 -5.05 15.97 10.79
C PHE A 68 -6.02 15.73 11.94
N ILE A 69 -5.80 14.63 12.65
CA ILE A 69 -6.57 14.26 13.83
C ILE A 69 -5.62 14.36 15.02
N ASP A 70 -5.54 15.54 15.59
CA ASP A 70 -4.66 15.91 16.72
C ASP A 70 -5.34 15.77 18.09
N ILE A 71 -6.64 15.48 18.11
CA ILE A 71 -7.42 15.44 19.36
C ILE A 71 -6.93 14.39 20.37
N ALA A 72 -6.30 13.32 19.90
CA ALA A 72 -5.77 12.24 20.74
C ALA A 72 -4.28 12.41 21.07
N THR A 73 -3.65 13.53 20.70
CA THR A 73 -2.20 13.73 20.92
C THR A 73 -1.79 13.55 22.38
N PRO A 74 -2.50 14.11 23.38
CA PRO A 74 -2.12 13.94 24.79
C PRO A 74 -2.11 12.47 25.24
N GLU A 75 -3.10 11.69 24.82
CA GLU A 75 -3.16 10.26 25.09
C GLU A 75 -2.07 9.49 24.34
N LEU A 76 -1.76 9.87 23.09
CA LEU A 76 -0.72 9.24 22.27
C LEU A 76 0.69 9.44 22.84
N GLU A 77 0.99 10.56 23.51
CA GLU A 77 2.29 10.77 24.15
C GLU A 77 2.58 9.70 25.22
N HIS A 78 1.56 9.21 25.93
CA HIS A 78 1.72 8.13 26.90
C HIS A 78 2.13 6.83 26.20
N PHE A 79 1.49 6.49 25.07
CA PHE A 79 1.87 5.33 24.26
C PHE A 79 3.26 5.46 23.67
N LYS A 80 3.59 6.65 23.15
CA LYS A 80 4.88 6.96 22.55
C LYS A 80 6.01 6.75 23.56
N SER A 81 5.82 7.17 24.80
CA SER A 81 6.81 6.97 25.88
C SER A 81 7.11 5.49 26.15
N VAL A 82 6.13 4.60 26.00
CA VAL A 82 6.30 3.14 26.13
C VAL A 82 6.94 2.53 24.88
N ILE A 83 6.56 2.98 23.68
CA ILE A 83 7.10 2.43 22.42
C ILE A 83 8.57 2.84 22.20
N GLU A 84 8.93 4.08 22.55
CA GLU A 84 10.28 4.61 22.35
C GLU A 84 11.28 4.14 23.42
N CYS A 85 10.80 3.54 24.51
CA CYS A 85 11.64 3.00 25.58
C CYS A 85 12.14 1.57 25.21
N PRO A 86 13.46 1.36 24.99
CA PRO A 86 13.98 0.06 24.55
C PRO A 86 13.73 -1.08 25.54
N ASN A 87 13.56 -0.76 26.82
CA ASN A 87 13.35 -1.72 27.90
C ASN A 87 11.87 -1.99 28.19
N SER A 88 10.96 -1.29 27.52
CA SER A 88 9.54 -1.44 27.77
C SER A 88 9.02 -2.81 27.31
N LYS A 89 8.13 -3.37 28.11
CA LYS A 89 7.50 -4.67 27.89
C LYS A 89 6.05 -4.47 27.50
N ARG A 90 5.47 -5.51 26.89
CA ARG A 90 4.04 -5.52 26.53
C ARG A 90 3.11 -5.28 27.73
N THR A 91 3.57 -5.60 28.94
CA THR A 91 2.83 -5.36 30.19
C THR A 91 2.64 -3.89 30.48
N ASP A 92 3.57 -3.03 30.06
CA ASP A 92 3.61 -1.61 30.42
C ASP A 92 2.46 -0.84 29.74
N PHE A 93 1.90 -1.38 28.65
CA PHE A 93 0.68 -0.87 28.04
C PHE A 93 -0.55 -0.99 28.94
N LYS A 94 -0.55 -1.92 29.91
CA LYS A 94 -1.66 -2.09 30.86
C LYS A 94 -1.67 -1.03 31.94
N ASP A 95 -0.52 -0.41 32.18
CA ASP A 95 -0.34 0.62 33.21
C ASP A 95 -0.67 2.03 32.69
N ILE A 96 -0.95 2.17 31.39
CA ILE A 96 -1.41 3.42 30.78
C ILE A 96 -2.77 3.78 31.37
N LYS A 97 -2.79 4.85 32.17
CA LYS A 97 -4.02 5.46 32.66
C LYS A 97 -4.51 6.50 31.68
N PHE A 98 -5.69 6.28 31.12
CA PHE A 98 -6.34 7.25 30.26
C PHE A 98 -6.89 8.42 31.08
N SER A 99 -7.01 9.58 30.42
CA SER A 99 -7.66 10.75 31.00
C SER A 99 -9.15 10.47 31.27
N ASP A 100 -9.76 11.16 32.24
CA ASP A 100 -11.19 11.03 32.53
C ASP A 100 -12.07 11.37 31.31
N ASN A 101 -11.55 12.18 30.39
CA ASN A 101 -12.20 12.60 29.15
C ASN A 101 -11.94 11.66 27.96
N PHE A 102 -11.24 10.54 28.15
CA PHE A 102 -10.83 9.63 27.08
C PHE A 102 -12.00 9.13 26.23
N HIS A 103 -13.14 8.80 26.84
CA HIS A 103 -14.30 8.34 26.09
C HIS A 103 -14.81 9.40 25.10
N LYS A 104 -14.75 10.68 25.47
CA LYS A 104 -15.12 11.78 24.57
C LYS A 104 -14.08 11.95 23.46
N VAL A 105 -12.79 11.98 23.82
CA VAL A 105 -11.67 12.07 22.86
C VAL A 105 -11.73 10.94 21.83
N SER A 106 -11.94 9.70 22.29
CA SER A 106 -12.11 8.52 21.45
C SER A 106 -13.29 8.64 20.49
N SER A 107 -14.45 9.08 20.99
CA SER A 107 -15.64 9.28 20.16
C SER A 107 -15.41 10.32 19.06
N GLU A 108 -14.80 11.46 19.42
CA GLU A 108 -14.45 12.52 18.45
C GLU A 108 -13.36 12.07 17.46
N PHE A 109 -12.38 11.29 17.92
CA PHE A 109 -11.38 10.66 17.07
C PHE A 109 -12.03 9.76 16.03
N TRP A 110 -12.89 8.81 16.44
CA TRP A 110 -13.55 7.89 15.52
C TRP A 110 -14.45 8.61 14.53
N LYS A 111 -15.12 9.70 14.95
CA LYS A 111 -15.91 10.53 14.04
C LYS A 111 -15.04 11.17 12.95
N LYS A 112 -13.89 11.74 13.30
CA LYS A 112 -12.95 12.31 12.32
C LYS A 112 -12.28 11.22 11.46
N TYR A 113 -11.88 10.13 12.07
CA TYR A 113 -11.17 9.02 11.42
C TYR A 113 -12.05 8.31 10.39
N SER A 114 -13.32 8.03 10.71
CA SER A 114 -14.26 7.41 9.78
C SER A 114 -14.64 8.31 8.60
N ALA A 115 -14.33 9.61 8.65
CA ALA A 115 -14.48 10.52 7.51
C ALA A 115 -13.25 10.52 6.58
N LEU A 116 -12.15 9.86 6.97
CA LEU A 116 -10.99 9.71 6.12
C LEU A 116 -11.25 8.64 5.04
N PRO A 117 -10.79 8.85 3.80
CA PRO A 117 -10.96 7.94 2.67
C PRO A 117 -10.01 6.72 2.74
N ILE A 118 -10.02 6.00 3.86
CA ILE A 118 -9.07 4.92 4.16
C ILE A 118 -9.84 3.60 4.23
N VAL A 119 -9.36 2.61 3.48
CA VAL A 119 -9.86 1.25 3.57
C VAL A 119 -9.03 0.49 4.59
N ASN A 120 -9.64 0.25 5.75
CA ASN A 120 -8.99 -0.48 6.84
C ASN A 120 -8.71 -1.94 6.44
N PRO A 121 -7.58 -2.53 6.87
CA PRO A 121 -7.22 -3.93 6.63
C PRO A 121 -8.02 -4.90 7.52
N THR A 122 -9.29 -4.59 7.80
CA THR A 122 -10.18 -5.37 8.66
C THR A 122 -11.47 -5.71 7.91
N LYS A 123 -11.97 -6.94 8.07
CA LYS A 123 -13.17 -7.44 7.41
C LYS A 123 -14.47 -6.65 7.69
N TRP A 124 -14.52 -5.74 8.66
CA TRP A 124 -15.79 -5.31 9.28
C TRP A 124 -15.93 -3.81 9.61
N LYS A 125 -15.34 -2.91 8.82
CA LYS A 125 -15.70 -1.48 8.90
C LYS A 125 -16.07 -0.93 7.54
N PHE A 126 -17.16 -1.49 7.00
CA PHE A 126 -17.83 -1.07 5.78
C PHE A 126 -18.55 0.25 6.01
N HIS A 127 -17.93 1.38 5.69
CA HIS A 127 -18.61 2.67 5.80
C HIS A 127 -18.84 3.33 4.44
N GLU A 128 -18.12 2.94 3.37
CA GLU A 128 -18.20 3.64 2.09
C GLU A 128 -17.98 2.73 0.86
N THR A 129 -19.08 2.40 0.17
CA THR A 129 -19.15 1.55 -1.03
C THR A 129 -18.22 1.98 -2.17
N VAL A 130 -18.02 3.28 -2.37
CA VAL A 130 -17.18 3.81 -3.46
C VAL A 130 -15.70 3.42 -3.29
N PHE A 131 -15.16 3.55 -2.07
CA PHE A 131 -13.76 3.21 -1.79
C PHE A 131 -13.55 1.69 -1.78
N GLU A 132 -14.54 0.94 -1.30
CA GLU A 132 -14.55 -0.52 -1.35
C GLU A 132 -14.55 -1.04 -2.79
N GLU A 133 -15.42 -0.49 -3.63
CA GLU A 133 -15.47 -0.85 -5.05
C GLU A 133 -14.12 -0.60 -5.70
N HIS A 134 -13.53 0.59 -5.49
CA HIS A 134 -12.20 0.90 -6.01
C HIS A 134 -11.13 -0.10 -5.51
N TYR A 135 -11.11 -0.42 -4.21
CA TYR A 135 -10.20 -1.41 -3.64
C TYR A 135 -10.30 -2.77 -4.33
N TYR A 136 -11.53 -3.30 -4.48
CA TYR A 136 -11.73 -4.60 -5.14
C TYR A 136 -11.43 -4.56 -6.63
N GLN A 137 -11.71 -3.45 -7.31
CA GLN A 137 -11.30 -3.25 -8.71
C GLN A 137 -9.78 -3.29 -8.84
N MET A 138 -9.04 -2.69 -7.90
CA MET A 138 -7.57 -2.68 -7.92
C MET A 138 -6.95 -4.05 -7.59
N LEU A 139 -7.55 -4.82 -6.69
CA LEU A 139 -7.14 -6.22 -6.48
C LEU A 139 -7.35 -7.08 -7.73
N ARG A 140 -8.48 -6.87 -8.42
CA ARG A 140 -8.75 -7.53 -9.72
C ARG A 140 -7.74 -7.11 -10.77
N TYR A 141 -7.44 -5.82 -10.85
CA TYR A 141 -6.41 -5.27 -11.75
C TYR A 141 -5.06 -5.93 -11.51
N MET A 142 -4.63 -6.05 -10.24
CA MET A 142 -3.40 -6.76 -9.88
C MET A 142 -3.40 -8.21 -10.38
N SER A 143 -4.50 -8.96 -10.22
CA SER A 143 -4.62 -10.33 -10.75
C SER A 143 -4.36 -10.38 -12.25
N TYR A 144 -4.96 -9.46 -13.02
CA TYR A 144 -4.75 -9.38 -14.46
C TYR A 144 -3.30 -9.07 -14.84
N ILE A 145 -2.62 -8.20 -14.10
CA ILE A 145 -1.20 -7.93 -14.33
C ILE A 145 -0.34 -9.17 -14.07
N LEU A 146 -0.62 -9.92 -13.00
CA LEU A 146 0.12 -11.13 -12.64
C LEU A 146 -0.13 -12.30 -13.62
N GLU A 147 -1.26 -12.32 -14.31
CA GLU A 147 -1.57 -13.29 -15.36
C GLU A 147 -0.87 -13.00 -16.70
N LYS A 148 -0.33 -11.79 -16.89
CA LYS A 148 0.43 -11.47 -18.11
C LYS A 148 1.67 -12.35 -18.23
N LYS A 149 2.04 -12.69 -19.47
CA LYS A 149 3.26 -13.45 -19.76
C LYS A 149 4.50 -12.65 -19.37
N ASN A 150 5.51 -13.34 -18.84
CA ASN A 150 6.81 -12.77 -18.47
C ASN A 150 6.69 -11.60 -17.47
N SER A 151 5.75 -11.69 -16.53
CA SER A 151 5.57 -10.71 -15.47
C SER A 151 6.52 -10.98 -14.29
N ILE A 152 6.87 -9.92 -13.56
CA ILE A 152 7.67 -10.01 -12.34
C ILE A 152 6.88 -9.35 -11.20
N LEU A 153 6.74 -10.05 -10.08
CA LEU A 153 6.21 -9.51 -8.84
C LEU A 153 7.35 -9.39 -7.83
N VAL A 154 7.66 -8.18 -7.39
CA VAL A 154 8.59 -7.94 -6.29
C VAL A 154 7.77 -7.58 -5.05
N VAL A 155 7.97 -8.31 -3.96
CA VAL A 155 7.29 -8.09 -2.69
C VAL A 155 8.29 -7.66 -1.63
N PHE A 156 8.07 -6.48 -1.08
CA PHE A 156 8.86 -5.90 -0.01
C PHE A 156 7.92 -5.32 1.07
N GLY A 157 8.24 -5.52 2.34
CA GLY A 157 7.45 -4.98 3.45
C GLY A 157 6.03 -5.54 3.60
N PHE A 158 5.73 -6.70 3.00
CA PHE A 158 4.40 -7.32 3.06
C PHE A 158 4.46 -8.70 3.72
N SER A 159 3.76 -8.86 4.84
CA SER A 159 3.78 -10.08 5.67
C SER A 159 2.86 -11.19 5.17
N PHE A 160 2.01 -10.93 4.16
CA PHE A 160 0.94 -11.84 3.72
C PHE A 160 -0.04 -12.26 4.82
N ALA A 161 -0.20 -11.46 5.88
CA ALA A 161 -1.20 -11.68 6.92
C ALA A 161 -2.63 -11.57 6.36
N ASP A 162 -2.85 -10.72 5.35
CA ASP A 162 -4.12 -10.65 4.62
C ASP A 162 -4.32 -11.92 3.77
N GLU A 163 -5.26 -12.76 4.20
CA GLU A 163 -5.53 -14.04 3.55
C GLU A 163 -6.11 -13.89 2.14
N HIS A 164 -6.88 -12.82 1.89
CA HIS A 164 -7.51 -12.60 0.59
C HIS A 164 -6.45 -12.26 -0.45
N ILE A 165 -5.55 -11.31 -0.16
CA ILE A 165 -4.43 -10.95 -1.03
C ILE A 165 -3.48 -12.14 -1.20
N ARG A 166 -3.14 -12.84 -0.10
CA ARG A 166 -2.28 -14.04 -0.15
C ARG A 166 -2.86 -15.10 -1.07
N ASN A 167 -4.14 -15.42 -0.95
CA ASN A 167 -4.79 -16.42 -1.80
C ASN A 167 -4.90 -15.98 -3.26
N LEU A 168 -5.11 -14.69 -3.53
CA LEU A 168 -5.09 -14.14 -4.88
C LEU A 168 -3.72 -14.34 -5.55
N ILE A 169 -2.64 -13.95 -4.85
CA ILE A 169 -1.27 -14.16 -5.35
C ILE A 169 -0.97 -15.64 -5.58
N LYS A 170 -1.35 -16.52 -4.64
CA LYS A 170 -1.18 -17.98 -4.80
C LYS A 170 -1.86 -18.53 -6.06
N ARG A 171 -3.05 -18.02 -6.41
CA ARG A 171 -3.72 -18.39 -7.67
C ARG A 171 -2.94 -17.89 -8.88
N SER A 172 -2.47 -16.65 -8.85
CA SER A 172 -1.69 -16.06 -9.95
C SER A 172 -0.35 -16.77 -10.20
N LEU A 173 0.25 -17.40 -9.17
CA LEU A 173 1.46 -18.21 -9.31
C LEU A 173 1.28 -19.46 -10.18
N GLY A 174 0.05 -19.85 -10.54
CA GLY A 174 -0.21 -20.83 -11.58
C GLY A 174 0.32 -20.40 -12.96
N ASN A 175 0.51 -19.10 -13.20
CA ASN A 175 1.23 -18.58 -14.36
C ASN A 175 2.72 -18.93 -14.26
N ARG A 176 3.16 -19.93 -15.03
CA ARG A 176 4.56 -20.40 -15.02
C ARG A 176 5.58 -19.36 -15.52
N THR A 177 5.12 -18.32 -16.19
CA THR A 177 5.99 -17.22 -16.68
C THR A 177 6.05 -16.03 -15.73
N LEU A 178 5.18 -15.98 -14.71
CA LEU A 178 5.30 -15.03 -13.61
C LEU A 178 6.48 -15.46 -12.73
N THR A 179 7.41 -14.56 -12.47
CA THR A 179 8.45 -14.75 -11.43
C THR A 179 8.16 -13.85 -10.24
N MET A 180 8.11 -14.42 -9.04
CA MET A 180 7.89 -13.67 -7.82
C MET A 180 9.17 -13.62 -6.98
N PHE A 181 9.59 -12.44 -6.56
CA PHE A 181 10.66 -12.22 -5.60
C PHE A 181 10.07 -11.76 -4.27
N ILE A 182 10.38 -12.47 -3.19
CA ILE A 182 9.98 -12.12 -1.83
C ILE A 182 11.21 -11.64 -1.08
N CYS A 183 11.27 -10.34 -0.81
CA CYS A 183 12.34 -9.71 -0.06
C CYS A 183 12.01 -9.79 1.44
N CYS A 184 12.68 -10.69 2.15
CA CYS A 184 12.44 -10.94 3.56
C CYS A 184 13.17 -9.90 4.43
N TYR A 185 12.46 -9.29 5.38
CA TYR A 185 13.03 -8.33 6.33
C TYR A 185 14.12 -8.95 7.20
N ASP A 186 13.86 -10.14 7.74
CA ASP A 186 14.78 -10.91 8.58
C ASP A 186 14.52 -12.42 8.45
N GLU A 187 15.29 -13.23 9.17
CA GLU A 187 15.14 -14.69 9.15
C GLU A 187 13.79 -15.13 9.73
N GLN A 188 13.26 -14.44 10.75
CA GLN A 188 11.96 -14.76 11.33
C GLN A 188 10.83 -14.59 10.30
N SER A 189 10.85 -13.49 9.55
CA SER A 189 9.90 -13.20 8.47
C SER A 189 9.97 -14.24 7.37
N TYR A 190 11.18 -14.69 7.01
CA TYR A 190 11.34 -15.79 6.07
C TYR A 190 10.67 -17.07 6.58
N GLN A 191 10.95 -17.48 7.82
CA GLN A 191 10.39 -18.73 8.37
C GLN A 191 8.85 -18.68 8.43
N ALA A 192 8.27 -17.50 8.62
CA ALA A 192 6.82 -17.32 8.58
C ALA A 192 6.24 -17.43 7.17
N ILE A 193 6.90 -16.85 6.16
CA ILE A 193 6.37 -16.76 4.78
C ILE A 193 6.72 -18.01 3.96
N TYR A 194 7.87 -18.63 4.20
CA TYR A 194 8.39 -19.77 3.44
C TYR A 194 7.38 -20.93 3.29
N PRO A 195 6.69 -21.40 4.36
CA PRO A 195 5.73 -22.49 4.26
C PRO A 195 4.59 -22.22 3.27
N TRP A 196 4.21 -20.96 3.05
CA TRP A 196 3.13 -20.63 2.13
C TRP A 196 3.50 -20.72 0.66
N PHE A 197 4.79 -20.57 0.32
CA PHE A 197 5.23 -20.44 -1.07
C PHE A 197 6.31 -21.43 -1.52
N LYS A 198 6.82 -22.30 -0.62
CA LYS A 198 7.88 -23.28 -0.91
C LYS A 198 7.61 -24.21 -2.10
N GLU A 199 6.34 -24.48 -2.43
CA GLU A 199 5.95 -25.40 -3.50
C GLU A 199 6.00 -24.76 -4.89
N TYR A 200 6.07 -23.43 -4.97
CA TYR A 200 6.05 -22.69 -6.23
C TYR A 200 7.47 -22.47 -6.74
N LYS A 201 7.84 -23.18 -7.82
CA LYS A 201 9.17 -23.09 -8.45
C LYS A 201 9.51 -21.70 -9.00
N ASN A 202 8.49 -20.89 -9.27
CA ASN A 202 8.60 -19.53 -9.78
C ASN A 202 8.61 -18.45 -8.67
N VAL A 203 8.74 -18.86 -7.41
CA VAL A 203 8.97 -17.95 -6.26
C VAL A 203 10.44 -18.03 -5.84
N LYS A 204 11.05 -16.86 -5.64
CA LYS A 204 12.43 -16.69 -5.21
C LYS A 204 12.46 -15.85 -3.93
N PHE A 205 13.08 -16.38 -2.89
CA PHE A 205 13.30 -15.64 -1.64
C PHE A 205 14.62 -14.87 -1.74
N VAL A 206 14.59 -13.58 -1.44
CA VAL A 206 15.76 -12.71 -1.36
C VAL A 206 16.02 -12.41 0.11
N LYS A 207 17.20 -12.83 0.58
CA LYS A 207 17.68 -12.64 1.94
C LYS A 207 19.06 -12.00 1.89
N ILE A 208 19.40 -11.30 2.96
CA ILE A 208 20.74 -10.77 3.23
C ILE A 208 21.08 -11.08 4.69
N ASP A 209 22.37 -11.01 5.05
CA ASP A 209 22.84 -11.37 6.40
C ASP A 209 22.49 -10.33 7.49
N LYS A 210 21.76 -9.28 7.13
CA LYS A 210 21.30 -8.18 8.01
C LYS A 210 19.79 -7.95 7.85
N THR A 211 19.20 -7.10 8.69
CA THR A 211 17.80 -6.70 8.51
C THR A 211 17.64 -5.86 7.25
N MET A 212 16.73 -6.26 6.35
CA MET A 212 16.46 -5.57 5.10
C MET A 212 15.39 -4.49 5.29
N ASP A 213 15.80 -3.33 5.78
CA ASP A 213 14.98 -2.13 5.76
C ASP A 213 14.86 -1.53 4.35
N PHE A 214 14.09 -0.45 4.20
CA PHE A 214 13.87 0.18 2.90
C PHE A 214 15.14 0.77 2.29
N SER A 215 16.06 1.29 3.11
CA SER A 215 17.33 1.85 2.62
C SER A 215 18.20 0.75 2.03
N ILE A 216 18.35 -0.35 2.77
CA ILE A 216 19.14 -1.52 2.36
C ILE A 216 18.51 -2.21 1.16
N PHE A 217 17.19 -2.35 1.12
CA PHE A 217 16.49 -2.87 -0.05
C PHE A 217 16.83 -2.07 -1.31
N ASN A 218 16.81 -0.75 -1.23
CA ASN A 218 17.14 0.10 -2.38
C ASN A 218 18.62 0.02 -2.77
N SER A 219 19.55 0.02 -1.80
CA SER A 219 20.99 0.06 -2.07
C SER A 219 21.63 -1.28 -2.43
N ASP A 220 21.12 -2.38 -1.89
CA ASP A 220 21.80 -3.68 -1.96
C ASP A 220 21.02 -4.69 -2.82
N VAL A 221 19.70 -4.49 -3.01
CA VAL A 221 18.81 -5.43 -3.73
C VAL A 221 18.27 -4.83 -5.02
N PHE A 222 17.72 -3.61 -4.96
CA PHE A 222 16.98 -3.03 -6.08
C PHE A 222 17.87 -2.19 -7.01
N SER A 223 18.96 -1.61 -6.51
CA SER A 223 19.94 -0.97 -7.37
C SER A 223 20.84 -2.00 -8.04
N MET A 224 21.14 -1.79 -9.32
CA MET A 224 22.22 -2.54 -9.95
C MET A 224 23.52 -2.19 -9.23
N SER A 225 24.27 -3.20 -8.77
CA SER A 225 25.64 -3.02 -8.33
C SER A 225 26.35 -2.26 -9.44
N SER A 226 26.71 -1.00 -9.17
CA SER A 226 27.57 -0.24 -10.06
C SER A 226 28.85 -1.04 -10.13
N HIS A 227 29.04 -1.77 -11.23
CA HIS A 227 30.33 -2.33 -11.56
C HIS A 227 31.30 -1.14 -11.62
N LYS A 228 32.08 -0.98 -10.55
CA LYS A 228 33.32 -0.21 -10.59
C LYS A 228 34.35 -1.01 -11.36
#